data_AF-A0A9D1EF98-F1
#
_entry.id   AF-A0A9D1EF98-F1
#
_cell.length_a   1.000
_cell.length_b   1.000
_cell.length_c   1.000
_cell.angle_alpha   90.00
_cell.angle_beta   90.00
_cell.angle_gamma   90.00
#
_symmetry.space_group_name_H-M   'P 1'
#
loop_
_entity.id
_entity.type
_entity.pdbx_description
1 polymer ?
#
loop_
_entity_poly.entity_id
_entity_poly.type
_entity_poly.pdbx_seq_one_letter_code
_entity_poly.pdbx_strand_id
1 'polypeptide(L)'
;MTQRIFRSTGEIHCHHKHPKEKGGGDEYANLTLVLETVHKLIHAKNKETINKYLKIINLTLYELEKVNKLREMAGNDKIVV
;
A
#
# COMPACT_ATOMS: atom_id res chain seq x y z
N MET A 1 7.24 3.28 -3.67
CA MET A 1 7.73 2.29 -2.70
C MET A 1 8.48 2.99 -1.58
N THR A 2 8.22 2.60 -0.33
CA THR A 2 9.02 2.99 0.84
C THR A 2 10.44 2.52 0.60
N GLN A 3 11.49 3.33 0.82
CA GLN A 3 12.89 2.94 0.53
C GLN A 3 13.43 1.91 1.56
N ARG A 4 12.55 1.03 2.05
CA ARG A 4 12.78 0.05 3.09
C ARG A 4 13.20 -1.27 2.46
N ILE A 5 14.15 -1.93 3.10
CA ILE A 5 14.71 -3.20 2.65
C ILE A 5 13.83 -4.34 3.16
N PHE A 6 13.49 -5.29 2.27
CA PHE A 6 12.90 -6.57 2.66
C PHE A 6 13.97 -7.43 3.33
N ARG A 7 13.73 -7.85 4.57
CA ARG A 7 14.69 -8.67 5.33
C ARG A 7 14.48 -10.17 5.14
N SER A 8 13.28 -10.57 4.72
CA SER A 8 12.96 -11.95 4.39
C SER A 8 11.87 -12.02 3.32
N THR A 9 11.71 -13.18 2.68
CA THR A 9 10.64 -13.42 1.72
C THR A 9 9.25 -13.31 2.34
N GLY A 10 9.11 -13.61 3.63
CA GLY A 10 7.84 -13.49 4.36
C GLY A 10 7.36 -12.04 4.53
N GLU A 11 8.23 -11.05 4.34
CA GLU A 11 7.83 -9.63 4.37
C GLU A 11 7.32 -9.13 3.02
N ILE A 12 7.56 -9.88 1.94
CA ILE A 12 7.26 -9.47 0.57
C ILE A 12 5.81 -9.81 0.25
N HIS A 13 5.00 -8.78 0.03
CA HIS A 13 3.65 -8.91 -0.51
C HIS A 13 3.60 -8.33 -1.92
N CYS A 14 3.00 -9.07 -2.85
CA CYS A 14 2.66 -8.55 -4.17
C CYS A 14 1.30 -7.87 -4.11
N HIS A 15 1.22 -6.65 -4.65
CA HIS A 15 0.01 -5.85 -4.70
C HIS A 15 -0.32 -5.47 -6.15
N HIS A 16 -1.55 -5.75 -6.57
CA HIS A 16 -2.15 -5.19 -7.79
C HIS A 16 -2.47 -3.71 -7.58
N LYS A 17 -1.80 -2.82 -8.31
CA LYS A 17 -2.05 -1.37 -8.25
C LYS A 17 -3.49 -1.08 -8.65
N HIS A 18 -3.94 -1.65 -9.77
CA HIS A 18 -5.33 -1.69 -10.19
C HIS A 18 -5.91 -3.07 -9.85
N PRO A 19 -6.91 -3.17 -8.94
CA PRO A 19 -7.46 -4.45 -8.49
C PRO A 19 -8.10 -5.27 -9.63
N LYS A 20 -8.09 -6.61 -9.49
CA LYS A 20 -8.72 -7.53 -10.47
C LYS A 20 -10.20 -7.27 -10.66
N GLU A 21 -10.92 -6.98 -9.58
CA GLU A 21 -12.34 -6.62 -9.62
C GLU A 21 -12.66 -5.34 -10.42
N LYS A 22 -11.63 -4.51 -10.70
CA LYS A 22 -11.73 -3.30 -11.53
C LYS A 22 -11.09 -3.48 -12.91
N GLY A 23 -10.76 -4.71 -13.30
CA GLY A 23 -10.19 -5.04 -14.61
C GLY A 23 -8.65 -5.03 -14.66
N GLY A 24 -7.96 -5.00 -13.52
CA GLY A 24 -6.50 -5.11 -13.50
C GLY A 24 -6.01 -6.54 -13.71
N GLY A 25 -4.91 -6.71 -14.46
CA GLY A 25 -4.33 -8.03 -14.74
C GLY A 25 -3.07 -8.33 -13.92
N ASP A 26 -2.40 -9.44 -14.25
CA ASP A 26 -1.16 -9.89 -13.60
C ASP A 26 0.11 -9.43 -14.33
N GLU A 27 0.00 -8.46 -15.26
CA GLU A 27 1.14 -7.85 -15.92
C GLU A 27 2.06 -7.16 -14.91
N TYR A 28 3.38 -7.30 -15.10
CA TYR A 28 4.38 -6.71 -14.21
C TYR A 28 4.17 -5.20 -13.98
N ALA A 29 3.67 -4.48 -14.99
CA ALA A 29 3.34 -3.06 -14.89
C ALA A 29 2.25 -2.76 -13.84
N ASN A 30 1.32 -3.67 -13.59
CA ASN A 30 0.25 -3.55 -12.60
C ASN A 30 0.63 -4.13 -11.23
N LEU A 31 1.74 -4.85 -11.13
CA LEU A 31 2.20 -5.43 -9.88
C LEU A 31 3.23 -4.54 -9.18
N THR A 32 3.27 -4.61 -7.85
CA THR A 32 4.28 -3.94 -7.05
C THR A 32 4.53 -4.69 -5.75
N LEU A 33 5.78 -4.76 -5.31
CA LEU A 33 6.15 -5.42 -4.06
C LEU A 33 6.08 -4.44 -2.88
N VAL A 34 5.40 -4.81 -1.81
CA VAL A 34 5.23 -3.97 -0.62
C VAL A 34 5.41 -4.80 0.63
N LEU A 35 5.65 -4.15 1.77
CA LEU A 35 5.57 -4.81 3.07
C LEU A 35 4.12 -5.19 3.37
N GLU A 36 3.89 -6.28 4.10
CA GLU A 36 2.55 -6.71 4.53
C GLU A 36 1.76 -5.57 5.20
N THR A 37 2.39 -4.83 6.11
CA THR A 37 1.77 -3.72 6.84
C THR A 37 1.37 -2.58 5.90
N VAL A 38 2.18 -2.29 4.89
CA VAL A 38 1.87 -1.31 3.84
C VAL A 38 0.73 -1.82 2.97
N HIS A 39 0.72 -3.10 2.60
CA HIS A 39 -0.38 -3.69 1.84
C HIS A 39 -1.71 -3.57 2.58
N LYS A 40 -1.71 -3.86 3.89
CA LYS A 40 -2.88 -3.67 4.76
C LYS A 40 -3.30 -2.19 4.84
N LEU A 41 -2.34 -1.27 4.94
CA LEU A 41 -2.63 0.16 4.93
C LEU A 41 -3.24 0.63 3.59
N ILE A 42 -2.82 0.09 2.45
CA ILE A 42 -3.38 0.47 1.13
C ILE A 42 -4.87 0.12 1.03
N HIS A 43 -5.28 -1.03 1.57
CA HIS A 43 -6.66 -1.50 1.52
C HIS A 43 -7.54 -1.08 2.71
N ALA A 44 -6.95 -0.49 3.75
CA ALA A 44 -7.68 -0.08 4.94
C ALA A 44 -8.70 1.04 4.63
N LYS A 45 -9.97 0.79 4.95
CA LYS A 45 -11.07 1.78 4.84
C LYS A 45 -11.46 2.38 6.19
N ASN A 46 -11.33 1.63 7.29
CA ASN A 46 -11.64 2.11 8.63
C ASN A 46 -10.51 3.03 9.16
N LYS A 47 -10.89 4.21 9.65
CA LYS A 47 -9.99 5.21 10.25
C LYS A 47 -9.14 4.65 11.39
N GLU A 48 -9.69 3.77 12.23
CA GLU A 48 -8.93 3.16 13.33
C GLU A 48 -7.79 2.28 12.80
N THR A 49 -8.09 1.44 11.79
CA THR A 49 -7.10 0.59 11.13
C THR A 49 -6.03 1.41 10.42
N ILE A 50 -6.43 2.50 9.74
CA ILE A 50 -5.50 3.45 9.09
C ILE A 50 -4.55 4.03 10.14
N ASN A 51 -5.08 4.58 11.23
CA ASN A 51 -4.28 5.19 12.29
C ASN A 51 -3.32 4.20 12.95
N LYS A 52 -3.76 2.96 13.18
CA LYS A 52 -2.92 1.88 13.70
C LYS A 52 -1.70 1.65 12.80
N TYR A 53 -1.91 1.47 11.49
CA TYR A 53 -0.81 1.19 10.57
C TYR A 53 0.06 2.42 10.30
N LEU A 54 -0.48 3.64 10.28
CA LEU A 54 0.34 4.85 10.21
C LEU A 54 1.35 4.94 11.35
N LYS A 55 0.94 4.61 12.58
CA LYS A 55 1.83 4.59 13.75
C LYS A 55 2.88 3.48 13.67
N ILE A 56 2.48 2.26 13.27
CA ILE A 56 3.39 1.11 13.14
C ILE A 56 4.45 1.37 12.08
N ILE A 57 4.03 1.91 10.94
CA ILE A 57 4.92 2.07 9.79
C ILE A 57 5.75 3.34 9.93
N ASN A 58 5.22 4.42 10.52
CA ASN A 58 5.88 5.71 10.67
C ASN A 58 6.45 6.22 9.33
N LEU A 59 5.54 6.53 8.40
CA LEU A 59 5.87 6.95 7.04
C LEU A 59 6.34 8.40 7.02
N THR A 60 7.33 8.71 6.17
CA THR A 60 7.58 10.11 5.79
C THR A 60 6.46 10.63 4.88
N LEU A 61 6.33 11.96 4.71
CA LEU A 61 5.35 12.55 3.79
C LEU A 61 5.51 12.04 2.35
N TYR A 62 6.75 11.86 1.89
CA TYR A 62 7.05 11.31 0.57
C TYR A 62 6.62 9.84 0.43
N GLU A 63 6.83 9.03 1.48
CA GLU A 63 6.37 7.65 1.50
C GLU A 63 4.83 7.57 1.54
N LEU A 64 4.19 8.46 2.30
CA LEU A 64 2.73 8.57 2.37
C LEU A 64 2.13 8.94 1.02
N GLU A 65 2.73 9.86 0.27
CA GLU A 65 2.27 10.20 -1.10
C GLU A 65 2.29 8.97 -2.02
N LYS A 66 3.33 8.14 -1.93
CA LYS A 66 3.43 6.88 -2.67
C LYS A 66 2.34 5.88 -2.26
N VAL A 67 2.04 5.78 -0.96
CA VAL A 67 0.94 4.94 -0.45
C VAL A 67 -0.41 5.48 -0.95
N ASN A 68 -0.63 6.79 -0.90
CA ASN A 68 -1.86 7.42 -1.36
C ASN A 68 -2.11 7.18 -2.85
N LYS A 69 -1.08 7.23 -3.71
CA LYS A 69 -1.21 6.86 -5.13
C LYS A 69 -1.73 5.43 -5.30
N LEU A 70 -1.21 4.47 -4.54
CA LEU A 70 -1.70 3.08 -4.57
C LEU A 70 -3.12 2.95 -4.00
N ARG A 71 -3.45 3.69 -2.95
CA ARG A 71 -4.80 3.75 -2.39
C ARG A 71 -5.81 4.24 -3.43
N GLU A 72 -5.51 5.30 -4.14
CA GLU A 72 -6.37 5.86 -5.19
C GLU A 72 -6.55 4.89 -6.35
N MET A 73 -5.48 4.20 -6.79
CA MET A 73 -5.59 3.17 -7.84
C MET A 73 -6.43 1.96 -7.38
N ALA A 74 -6.37 1.60 -6.09
CA ALA A 74 -7.28 0.64 -5.47
C ALA A 74 -8.71 1.20 -5.30
N GLY A 75 -8.91 2.51 -5.48
CA GLY A 75 -10.15 3.27 -5.32
C GLY A 75 -10.55 3.50 -3.86
N ASN A 76 -9.57 3.73 -3.00
CA ASN A 76 -9.73 4.26 -1.67
C ASN A 76 -9.29 5.74 -1.63
N ASP A 77 -9.84 6.53 -0.71
CA ASP A 77 -9.45 7.92 -0.53
C ASP A 77 -8.02 8.06 0.02
N LYS A 78 -7.42 9.23 -0.27
CA LYS A 78 -6.15 9.65 0.32
C LYS A 78 -6.26 9.74 1.84
N ILE A 79 -5.19 9.33 2.50
CA ILE A 79 -4.96 9.63 3.90
C ILE A 79 -4.44 11.07 3.97
N VAL A 80 -5.18 11.92 4.68
CA VAL A 80 -4.76 13.27 5.06
C VAL A 80 -4.32 13.22 6.52
N VAL A 81 -3.07 13.59 6.78
CA VAL A 81 -2.45 13.63 8.11
C VAL A 81 -2.30 15.04 8.62
#